data_AF-A0A7C9JVT3-F1
#
_entry.id   AF-A0A7C9JVT3-F1
#
_cell.length_a   1.000
_cell.length_b   1.000
_cell.length_c   1.000
_cell.angle_alpha   90.00
_cell.angle_beta   90.00
_cell.angle_gamma   90.00
#
_symmetry.space_group_name_H-M   'P 1'
#
loop_
_entity.id
_entity.type
_entity.pdbx_description
1 polymer ?
#
loop_
_entity_poly.entity_id
_entity_poly.type
_entity_poly.pdbx_seq_one_letter_code
_entity_poly.pdbx_strand_id
1 'polypeptide(L)'
;MSEEIQAVADTLEEIEKFQPTVWIESLASILASFLADPRLRYSQGVQPNVVDGELCLLVATWLETTDRATYEYIMDFAKTNQVETRLDRRTGERAIQQPI
;
A
#
# COMPACT_ATOMS: atom_id res chain seq x y z
N MET A 1 34.17 6.24 -22.37
CA MET A 1 33.91 5.49 -21.13
C MET A 1 32.45 5.10 -21.19
N SER A 2 32.15 3.86 -21.57
CA SER A 2 30.75 3.40 -21.68
C SER A 2 30.27 3.03 -20.28
N GLU A 3 29.25 3.72 -19.77
CA GLU A 3 28.52 3.25 -18.59
C GLU A 3 27.52 2.19 -19.06
N GLU A 4 27.94 0.93 -19.05
CA GLU A 4 27.04 -0.19 -19.26
C GLU A 4 26.21 -0.42 -17.98
N ILE A 5 24.90 -0.18 -18.07
CA ILE A 5 23.95 -0.46 -17.00
C ILE A 5 23.30 -1.82 -17.24
N GLN A 6 23.25 -2.63 -16.18
CA GLN A 6 22.80 -4.01 -16.19
C GLN A 6 21.30 -4.15 -15.94
N ALA A 7 20.69 -5.11 -16.63
CA ALA A 7 19.27 -5.43 -16.55
C ALA A 7 18.90 -6.18 -15.27
N VAL A 8 17.65 -6.01 -14.83
CA VAL A 8 17.00 -6.80 -13.77
C VAL A 8 15.83 -7.54 -14.42
N ALA A 9 15.81 -8.86 -14.34
CA ALA A 9 14.74 -9.69 -14.88
C ALA A 9 14.33 -10.72 -13.83
N ASP A 10 13.02 -10.93 -13.71
CA ASP A 10 12.44 -12.11 -13.12
C ASP A 10 12.04 -13.06 -14.26
N THR A 11 12.35 -14.34 -14.16
CA THR A 11 11.83 -15.37 -15.09
C THR A 11 10.93 -16.31 -14.30
N LEU A 12 9.66 -15.96 -14.21
CA LEU A 12 8.63 -16.83 -13.67
C LEU A 12 7.60 -17.05 -14.77
N GLU A 13 7.69 -18.21 -15.44
CA GLU A 13 6.67 -18.70 -16.39
C GLU A 13 5.31 -18.95 -15.71
N GLU A 14 5.23 -18.76 -14.40
CA GLU A 14 3.98 -18.75 -13.66
C GLU A 14 3.81 -17.36 -13.07
N ILE A 15 2.85 -16.59 -13.60
CA ILE A 15 2.36 -15.37 -12.97
C ILE A 15 1.96 -15.78 -11.56
N GLU A 16 2.81 -15.46 -10.58
CA GLU A 16 2.52 -15.71 -9.19
C GLU A 16 1.15 -15.11 -8.93
N LYS A 17 0.20 -15.94 -8.49
CA LYS A 17 -1.20 -15.54 -8.28
C LYS A 17 -1.20 -14.22 -7.54
N PHE A 18 -2.10 -13.29 -7.88
CA PHE A 18 -2.21 -11.99 -7.22
C PHE A 18 -2.55 -12.16 -5.72
N GLN A 19 -1.52 -12.41 -4.91
CA GLN A 19 -1.64 -12.79 -3.51
C GLN A 19 -1.74 -11.51 -2.67
N PRO A 20 -2.76 -11.39 -1.80
CA PRO A 20 -2.93 -10.25 -0.91
C PRO A 20 -1.65 -9.83 -0.20
N THR A 21 -0.92 -10.76 0.39
CA THR A 21 0.30 -10.48 1.14
C THR A 21 1.35 -9.74 0.29
N VAL A 22 1.61 -10.23 -0.92
CA VAL A 22 2.67 -9.69 -1.78
C VAL A 22 2.34 -8.27 -2.22
N TRP A 23 1.14 -8.02 -2.75
CA TRP A 23 0.82 -6.68 -3.24
C TRP A 23 0.60 -5.67 -2.11
N ILE A 24 0.06 -6.11 -0.96
CA ILE A 24 -0.12 -5.25 0.22
C ILE A 24 1.24 -4.83 0.78
N GLU A 25 2.18 -5.77 0.93
CA GLU A 25 3.54 -5.46 1.38
C GLU A 25 4.28 -4.56 0.39
N SER A 26 4.12 -4.81 -0.91
CA SER A 26 4.69 -3.98 -1.97
C SER A 26 4.20 -2.54 -1.89
N LEU A 27 2.88 -2.31 -1.86
CA LEU A 27 2.33 -0.95 -1.74
C LEU A 27 2.74 -0.28 -0.43
N ALA A 28 2.66 -0.99 0.70
CA ALA A 28 3.05 -0.44 1.99
C ALA A 28 4.53 -0.02 2.00
N SER A 29 5.40 -0.78 1.34
CA SER A 29 6.83 -0.48 1.23
C SER A 29 7.13 0.68 0.28
N ILE A 30 6.45 0.77 -0.87
CA ILE A 30 6.60 1.89 -1.82
C ILE A 30 6.20 3.22 -1.17
N LEU A 31 5.16 3.19 -0.36
CA LEU A 31 4.63 4.37 0.33
C LEU A 31 5.34 4.65 1.65
N ALA A 32 6.24 3.77 2.09
CA ALA A 32 6.96 3.95 3.32
C ALA A 32 8.04 5.04 3.17
N SER A 33 8.30 5.73 4.27
CA SER A 33 9.33 6.77 4.32
C SER A 33 10.20 6.60 5.56
N PHE A 34 11.47 7.01 5.44
CA PHE A 34 12.32 7.19 6.60
C PHE A 34 11.94 8.49 7.29
N LEU A 35 11.81 8.47 8.62
CA LEU A 35 11.67 9.68 9.41
C LEU A 35 13.06 10.16 9.88
N ALA A 36 13.11 10.94 10.96
CA ALA A 36 14.36 11.36 11.60
C ALA A 36 15.18 10.19 12.18
N ASP A 37 14.67 8.96 12.15
CA ASP A 37 15.33 7.73 12.57
C ASP A 37 15.52 6.77 11.37
N PRO A 38 16.46 5.81 11.44
CA PRO A 38 16.70 4.86 10.35
C PRO A 38 15.60 3.78 10.24
N ARG A 39 14.38 4.05 10.74
CA ARG A 39 13.27 3.11 10.68
C ARG A 39 12.36 3.50 9.53
N LEU A 40 12.21 2.58 8.60
CA LEU A 40 11.20 2.68 7.55
C LEU A 40 9.82 2.54 8.20
N ARG A 41 8.93 3.51 7.96
CA ARG A 41 7.58 3.50 8.51
C ARG A 41 6.58 3.63 7.38
N TYR A 42 5.49 2.87 7.46
CA TYR A 42 4.38 3.02 6.55
C TYR A 42 3.81 4.43 6.61
N SER A 43 3.29 4.90 5.48
CA SER A 43 2.61 6.18 5.42
C SER A 43 1.46 6.22 6.42
N GLN A 44 1.33 7.34 7.12
CA GLN A 44 0.21 7.54 8.03
C GLN A 44 -1.09 7.47 7.22
N GLY A 45 -2.07 6.69 7.67
CA GLY A 45 -3.29 6.48 6.91
C GLY A 45 -3.28 5.24 6.00
N VAL A 46 -2.15 4.54 5.88
CA VAL A 46 -2.05 3.32 5.07
C VAL A 46 -1.47 2.19 5.92
N GLN A 47 -2.23 1.11 6.12
CA GLN A 47 -1.73 -0.04 6.88
C GLN A 47 -2.34 -1.38 6.46
N PRO A 48 -1.56 -2.47 6.44
CA PRO A 48 -2.09 -3.82 6.35
C PRO A 48 -2.98 -4.14 7.56
N ASN A 49 -4.11 -4.81 7.35
CA ASN A 49 -4.95 -5.31 8.44
C ASN A 49 -5.82 -6.47 7.96
N VAL A 50 -6.35 -7.26 8.90
CA VAL A 50 -7.36 -8.28 8.61
C VAL A 50 -8.75 -7.70 8.83
N VAL A 51 -9.61 -7.81 7.81
CA VAL A 51 -11.02 -7.39 7.84
C VAL A 51 -11.88 -8.56 7.44
N ASP A 52 -12.74 -9.00 8.36
CA ASP A 52 -13.63 -10.17 8.18
C ASP A 52 -12.89 -11.47 7.80
N GLY A 53 -11.67 -11.65 8.29
CA GLY A 53 -10.84 -12.83 8.02
C GLY A 53 -9.99 -12.75 6.76
N GLU A 54 -10.07 -11.65 6.01
CA GLU A 54 -9.28 -11.41 4.80
C GLU A 54 -8.20 -10.36 5.05
N LEU A 55 -7.02 -10.56 4.48
CA LEU A 55 -5.97 -9.56 4.50
C LEU A 55 -6.32 -8.43 3.53
N CYS A 56 -6.28 -7.19 4.03
CA CYS A 56 -6.62 -5.98 3.29
C CYS A 56 -5.58 -4.89 3.55
N LEU A 57 -5.48 -3.95 2.61
CA LEU A 57 -4.83 -2.67 2.85
C LEU A 57 -5.89 -1.66 3.27
N LEU A 58 -5.78 -1.12 4.47
CA LEU A 58 -6.63 -0.02 4.92
C LEU A 58 -6.04 1.30 4.42
N VAL A 59 -6.90 2.14 3.85
CA VAL A 59 -6.56 3.47 3.36
C VAL A 59 -7.50 4.46 4.01
N ALA A 60 -6.95 5.44 4.71
CA ALA A 60 -7.73 6.47 5.37
C ALA A 60 -8.27 7.48 4.35
N THR A 61 -9.56 7.78 4.41
CA THR A 61 -10.22 8.70 3.47
C THR A 61 -9.72 10.13 3.56
N TRP A 62 -9.19 10.55 4.72
CA TRP A 62 -8.62 11.88 4.88
C TRP A 62 -7.38 12.12 4.01
N LEU A 63 -6.72 11.06 3.52
CA LEU A 63 -5.60 11.15 2.57
C LEU A 63 -6.00 11.84 1.27
N GLU A 64 -7.26 11.76 0.83
CA GLU A 64 -7.74 12.46 -0.37
C GLU A 64 -7.51 13.99 -0.30
N THR A 65 -7.42 14.52 0.92
CA THR A 65 -7.18 15.94 1.19
C THR A 65 -5.77 16.24 1.68
N THR A 66 -5.17 15.38 2.51
CA THR A 66 -3.85 15.65 3.12
C THR A 66 -2.68 15.19 2.27
N ASP A 67 -2.86 14.10 1.51
CA ASP A 67 -1.87 13.52 0.60
C ASP A 67 -2.57 12.81 -0.56
N ARG A 68 -3.08 13.66 -1.47
CA ARG A 68 -3.85 13.20 -2.63
C ARG A 68 -3.04 12.27 -3.53
N ALA A 69 -1.73 12.48 -3.65
CA ALA A 69 -0.88 11.66 -4.50
C ALA A 69 -0.84 10.21 -4.02
N THR A 70 -0.66 9.99 -2.70
CA THR A 70 -0.72 8.65 -2.11
C THR A 70 -2.10 8.02 -2.28
N TYR A 71 -3.17 8.78 -2.02
CA TYR A 71 -4.54 8.27 -2.15
C TYR A 71 -4.87 7.84 -3.59
N GLU A 72 -4.61 8.71 -4.56
CA GLU A 72 -4.85 8.44 -5.98
C GLU A 72 -4.01 7.25 -6.47
N TYR A 73 -2.74 7.17 -6.07
CA TYR A 73 -1.87 6.04 -6.42
C TYR A 73 -2.46 4.68 -5.97
N ILE A 74 -2.96 4.59 -4.74
CA ILE A 74 -3.57 3.35 -4.23
C ILE A 74 -4.89 3.04 -4.94
N MET A 75 -5.73 4.05 -5.17
CA MET A 75 -7.02 3.86 -5.85
C MET A 75 -6.84 3.45 -7.32
N ASP A 76 -5.85 4.03 -8.01
CA ASP A 76 -5.48 3.64 -9.37
C ASP A 76 -4.90 2.23 -9.42
N PHE A 77 -4.08 1.85 -8.42
CA PHE A 77 -3.62 0.46 -8.27
C PHE A 77 -4.80 -0.50 -8.13
N ALA A 78 -5.76 -0.19 -7.25
CA ALA A 78 -6.93 -1.03 -7.03
C ALA A 78 -7.77 -1.19 -8.31
N LYS A 79 -8.02 -0.09 -9.03
CA LYS A 79 -8.73 -0.11 -10.31
C LYS A 79 -8.01 -0.94 -11.37
N THR A 80 -6.69 -0.76 -11.50
CA THR A 80 -5.87 -1.42 -12.52
C THR A 80 -5.79 -2.93 -12.29
N ASN A 81 -5.69 -3.34 -11.03
CA ASN A 81 -5.57 -4.75 -10.64
C ASN A 81 -6.90 -5.39 -10.26
N GLN A 82 -8.03 -4.70 -10.48
CA GLN A 82 -9.39 -5.18 -10.15
C GLN A 82 -9.53 -5.62 -8.69
N VAL A 83 -8.85 -4.92 -7.78
CA VAL A 83 -8.98 -5.11 -6.34
C VAL A 83 -10.30 -4.51 -5.87
N GLU A 84 -11.08 -5.29 -5.13
CA GLU A 84 -12.33 -4.81 -4.56
C GLU A 84 -12.06 -3.73 -3.50
N THR A 85 -12.78 -2.61 -3.60
CA THR A 85 -12.76 -1.55 -2.59
C THR A 85 -14.06 -1.59 -1.80
N ARG A 86 -13.95 -1.62 -0.47
CA ARG A 86 -15.09 -1.64 0.45
C ARG A 86 -14.84 -0.70 1.62
N LEU A 87 -15.90 -0.04 2.08
CA LEU A 87 -15.82 0.82 3.26
C LEU A 87 -15.63 -0.01 4.52
N ASP A 88 -14.55 0.25 5.24
CA ASP A 88 -14.37 -0.28 6.59
C ASP A 88 -15.31 0.46 7.55
N ARG A 89 -16.28 -0.27 8.12
CA ARG A 89 -17.28 0.27 9.04
C ARG A 89 -16.84 0.21 10.51
N ARG A 90 -15.60 -0.21 10.79
CA ARG A 90 -15.07 -0.20 12.16
C ARG A 90 -14.96 1.23 12.67
N THR A 91 -15.35 1.43 13.92
CA THR A 91 -15.38 2.73 14.60
C THR A 91 -14.55 2.71 15.89
N GLY A 92 -14.26 3.89 16.42
CA GLY A 92 -13.50 4.07 17.67
C GLY A 92 -12.02 3.71 17.52
N GLU A 93 -11.43 3.08 18.53
CA GLU A 93 -10.01 2.73 18.60
C GLU A 93 -9.53 1.80 17.47
N ARG A 94 -10.46 1.11 16.80
CA ARG A 94 -10.17 0.20 15.69
C ARG A 94 -10.12 0.89 14.33
N ALA A 95 -10.57 2.14 14.24
CA ALA A 95 -10.47 2.94 13.02
C ALA A 95 -9.08 3.58 12.91
N ILE A 96 -8.60 3.78 11.69
CA ILE A 96 -7.37 4.57 11.46
C ILE A 96 -7.62 5.99 11.97
N GLN A 97 -6.86 6.38 12.99
CA GLN A 97 -6.92 7.72 13.54
C GLN A 97 -6.12 8.67 12.65
N GLN A 98 -6.67 9.85 12.39
CA GLN A 98 -5.88 10.94 11.85
C GLN A 98 -4.92 11.43 12.95
N PRO A 99 -3.61 11.51 12.67
CA PRO A 99 -2.64 12.08 13.60
C PRO A 99 -2.99 13.54 13.90
N ILE A 100 -2.83 13.93 15.17
CA ILE A 100 -3.10 15.29 15.68
C ILE A 100 -2.01 16.25 15.21
#